data_AF-A0A7C5IR33-F1
#
_entry.id   AF-A0A7C5IR33-F1
#
_cell.length_a   1.000
_cell.length_b   1.000
_cell.length_c   1.000
_cell.angle_alpha   90.00
_cell.angle_beta   90.00
_cell.angle_gamma   90.00
#
_symmetry.space_group_name_H-M   'P 1'
#
loop_
_entity.id
_entity.type
_entity.pdbx_description
1 polymer ?
#
loop_
_entity_poly.entity_id
_entity_poly.type
_entity_poly.pdbx_seq_one_letter_code
_entity_poly.pdbx_strand_id
1 'polypeptide(L)' 'MVKKYYLFIVLFFVLQSVFAQEAFRGMPASTKLFPFGVIEEMDSKALSEKRILNIYLPQGYHPDSAATYPVIYVLDGSA' A
#
# COMPACT_ATOMS: atom_id res chain seq x y z
N MET A 1 -59.07 -10.21 12.13
CA MET A 1 -57.92 -10.97 11.59
C MET A 1 -56.88 -10.11 10.87
N VAL A 2 -57.26 -9.03 10.16
CA VAL A 2 -56.33 -8.26 9.29
C VAL A 2 -55.22 -7.51 10.05
N LYS A 3 -55.49 -6.99 11.26
CA LYS A 3 -54.50 -6.28 12.10
C LYS A 3 -53.26 -7.12 12.48
N LYS A 4 -53.39 -8.46 12.51
CA LYS A 4 -52.29 -9.36 12.89
C LYS A 4 -51.20 -9.45 11.81
N TYR A 5 -51.57 -9.21 10.55
CA TYR A 5 -50.64 -9.22 9.43
C TYR A 5 -49.86 -7.91 9.30
N TYR A 6 -50.39 -6.78 9.81
CA TYR A 6 -49.65 -5.51 9.84
C TYR A 6 -48.39 -5.61 10.67
N LEU A 7 -48.43 -6.30 11.81
CA LEU A 7 -47.24 -6.54 12.63
C LEU A 7 -46.18 -7.34 11.85
N PHE A 8 -46.61 -8.33 11.07
CA PHE A 8 -45.73 -9.14 10.23
C PHE A 8 -45.11 -8.34 9.07
N ILE A 9 -45.87 -7.42 8.46
CA ILE A 9 -45.40 -6.56 7.39
C ILE A 9 -44.38 -5.54 7.93
N VAL A 10 -44.62 -4.96 9.10
CA VAL A 10 -43.67 -4.05 9.75
C VAL A 10 -42.39 -4.80 10.13
N LEU A 11 -42.49 -6.01 10.68
CA LEU A 11 -41.32 -6.82 11.03
C LEU A 11 -40.49 -7.20 9.78
N PHE A 12 -41.14 -7.52 8.67
CA PHE A 12 -40.47 -7.80 7.40
C PHE A 12 -39.68 -6.60 6.87
N PHE A 13 -40.23 -5.38 6.99
CA PHE A 13 -39.54 -4.16 6.57
C PHE A 13 -38.32 -3.84 7.45
N VAL A 14 -38.40 -4.08 8.76
CA VAL A 14 -37.26 -3.86 9.68
C VAL A 14 -36.09 -4.80 9.36
N LEU A 15 -36.36 -6.04 8.93
CA LEU A 15 -35.32 -7.01 8.56
C LEU A 15 -34.55 -6.62 7.29
N GLN A 16 -35.12 -5.81 6.39
CA GLN A 16 -34.43 -5.32 5.19
C GLN A 16 -33.44 -4.19 5.51
N SER A 17 -33.50 -3.58 6.71
CA SER A 17 -32.64 -2.47 7.12
C SER A 17 -31.23 -2.89 7.56
N VAL A 18 -30.89 -4.18 7.52
CA VAL A 18 -29.61 -4.72 8.02
C VAL A 18 -28.45 -4.56 7.01
N PHE A 19 -28.70 -4.08 5.79
CA PHE A 19 -27.66 -3.86 4.76
C PHE A 19 -26.91 -2.53 4.86
N ALA A 20 -26.70 -1.99 6.06
CA ALA A 20 -25.89 -0.79 6.30
C ALA A 20 -24.45 -1.10 6.74
N GLN A 21 -23.96 -2.31 6.48
CA GLN A 21 -22.53 -2.57 6.55
C GLN A 21 -21.90 -1.99 5.28
N GLU A 22 -21.44 -0.74 5.34
CA GLU A 22 -20.26 -0.42 4.55
C GLU A 22 -19.20 -1.42 4.98
N ALA A 23 -18.93 -2.42 4.13
CA ALA A 23 -17.72 -3.19 4.27
C ALA A 23 -16.62 -2.16 4.44
N PHE A 24 -15.85 -2.24 5.53
CA PHE A 24 -14.64 -1.44 5.68
C PHE A 24 -13.91 -1.55 4.36
N ARG A 25 -13.99 -0.50 3.54
CA ARG A 25 -13.18 -0.34 2.35
C ARG A 25 -11.81 -0.04 2.93
N GLY A 26 -11.18 -1.08 3.49
CA GLY A 26 -9.75 -1.11 3.70
C GLY A 26 -9.17 -0.50 2.45
N MET A 27 -8.34 0.52 2.68
CA MET A 27 -7.68 1.38 1.71
C MET A 27 -7.84 0.87 0.28
N PRO A 28 -8.36 1.67 -0.68
CA PRO A 28 -8.59 1.22 -2.04
C PRO A 28 -7.45 0.33 -2.49
N ALA A 29 -7.76 -0.90 -2.91
CA ALA A 29 -6.80 -1.93 -3.33
C ALA A 29 -6.05 -1.58 -4.62
N SER A 30 -5.78 -0.30 -4.80
CA SER A 30 -4.62 0.26 -5.46
C SER A 30 -3.81 1.03 -4.41
N THR A 31 -3.36 0.35 -3.35
CA THR A 31 -2.01 0.65 -2.86
C THR A 31 -1.10 0.28 -4.02
N LYS A 32 -0.97 1.19 -4.99
CA LYS A 32 0.03 1.07 -6.05
C LYS A 32 1.30 0.88 -5.25
N LEU A 33 1.89 -0.32 -5.33
CA LEU A 33 3.13 -0.63 -4.64
C LEU A 33 4.06 0.52 -5.01
N PHE A 34 4.24 1.47 -4.10
CA PHE A 34 5.10 2.60 -4.37
C PHE A 34 6.48 1.95 -4.40
N PRO A 35 7.21 1.96 -5.53
CA PRO A 35 8.52 1.33 -5.57
C PRO A 35 9.38 2.16 -4.62
N PHE A 36 9.55 1.67 -3.39
CA PHE A 36 10.31 2.38 -2.35
C PHE A 36 11.79 2.46 -2.70
N GLY A 37 12.24 1.84 -3.79
CA GLY A 37 13.61 1.90 -4.25
C GLY A 37 13.88 0.92 -5.38
N VAL A 38 15.15 0.83 -5.75
CA VAL A 38 15.71 -0.19 -6.64
C VAL A 38 16.79 -0.97 -5.90
N ILE A 39 17.00 -2.22 -6.30
CA ILE A 39 18.11 -3.03 -5.84
C ILE A 39 19.09 -3.12 -7.01
N GLU A 40 20.31 -2.65 -6.78
CA GLU A 40 21.37 -2.65 -7.79
C GLU A 40 22.51 -3.56 -7.35
N GLU A 41 23.09 -4.28 -8.30
CA GLU A 41 24.29 -5.10 -8.09
C GLU A 41 25.50 -4.39 -8.68
N MET A 42 26.59 -4.33 -7.91
CA MET A 42 27.85 -3.75 -8.36
C MET A 42 29.05 -4.65 -8.05
N ASP A 43 30.02 -4.69 -8.95
CA ASP A 43 31.30 -5.36 -8.72
C ASP A 43 32.24 -4.45 -7.89
N SER A 44 32.53 -4.86 -6.65
CA SER A 44 33.46 -4.15 -5.76
C SER A 44 34.90 -4.61 -5.99
N LYS A 45 35.71 -3.75 -6.61
CA LYS A 45 37.15 -4.01 -6.79
C LYS A 45 37.91 -4.08 -5.46
N ALA A 46 37.53 -3.26 -4.48
CA ALA A 46 38.21 -3.21 -3.19
C ALA A 46 38.00 -4.50 -2.38
N LEU A 47 36.85 -5.15 -2.54
CA LEU A 47 36.49 -6.38 -1.82
C LEU A 47 36.57 -7.63 -2.69
N SER A 48 36.81 -7.48 -4.00
CA SER A 48 36.82 -8.58 -4.99
C SER A 48 35.54 -9.41 -5.00
N GLU A 49 34.38 -8.77 -4.82
CA GLU A 49 33.08 -9.44 -4.75
C GLU A 49 31.95 -8.60 -5.37
N LYS A 50 30.82 -9.24 -5.65
CA LYS A 50 29.57 -8.60 -6.02
C LYS A 50 28.84 -8.10 -4.79
N ARG A 51 28.35 -6.86 -4.83
CA ARG A 51 27.64 -6.21 -3.74
C ARG A 51 26.26 -5.78 -4.17
N ILE A 52 25.30 -5.94 -3.27
CA ILE A 52 23.92 -5.56 -3.46
C ILE A 52 23.68 -4.25 -2.72
N LEU A 53 23.12 -3.26 -3.41
CA LEU A 53 22.76 -1.95 -2.87
C LEU A 53 21.24 -1.78 -2.88
N ASN A 54 20.69 -1.39 -1.74
CA ASN A 54 19.28 -0.98 -1.63
C ASN A 54 19.21 0.55 -1.75
N ILE A 55 18.65 1.05 -2.86
CA ILE A 55 18.63 2.48 -3.19
C ILE A 55 17.20 2.99 -3.11
N TYR A 56 16.93 3.86 -2.15
CA TYR A 56 15.61 4.47 -1.98
C TYR A 56 15.49 5.75 -2.81
N LEU A 57 14.44 5.84 -3.63
CA LEU A 57 14.23 6.95 -4.55
C LEU A 57 13.14 7.90 -4.01
N PRO A 58 13.30 9.22 -4.16
CA PRO A 58 12.31 10.18 -3.71
C PRO A 58 11.04 10.11 -4.55
N GLN A 59 9.94 10.64 -3.99
CA GLN A 59 8.68 10.73 -4.72
C GLN A 59 8.83 11.57 -5.99
N GLY A 60 8.35 11.02 -7.11
CA GLY A 60 8.42 11.67 -8.41
C GLY A 60 9.76 11.53 -9.12
N TYR A 61 10.68 10.69 -8.61
CA TYR A 61 11.91 10.35 -9.32
C TYR A 61 11.59 9.76 -10.70
N HIS A 62 12.35 10.20 -11.71
CA HIS A 62 12.29 9.70 -13.06
C HIS A 62 13.72 9.63 -13.64
N PRO A 63 14.13 8.52 -14.26
CA PRO A 63 15.51 8.33 -14.73
C PRO A 63 15.93 9.35 -15.80
N ASP A 64 14.99 9.78 -16.65
CA ASP A 64 15.25 10.80 -17.69
C ASP A 64 15.16 12.24 -17.17
N SER A 65 14.97 12.44 -15.86
CA SER A 65 14.92 13.78 -15.26
C SER A 65 16.31 14.37 -15.11
N ALA A 66 16.45 15.67 -15.38
CA ALA A 66 17.66 16.43 -15.04
C ALA A 66 17.71 16.89 -13.57
N ALA A 67 16.68 16.57 -12.77
CA ALA A 67 16.64 16.93 -11.36
C ALA A 67 17.70 16.17 -10.55
N THR A 68 18.45 16.91 -9.73
CA THR A 68 19.44 16.34 -8.80
C THR A 68 18.85 16.22 -7.41
N TYR A 69 19.18 15.15 -6.70
CA TYR A 69 18.71 14.89 -5.34
C TYR A 69 19.90 14.76 -4.38
N PRO A 70 19.80 15.27 -3.14
CA PRO A 70 20.80 14.99 -2.13
C PRO A 70 20.82 13.49 -1.81
N VAL A 71 22.00 12.95 -1.54
CA VAL A 71 22.21 11.52 -1.26
C VAL A 71 22.57 11.34 0.21
N ILE A 72 21.88 10.42 0.88
CA ILE A 72 22.18 10.01 2.26
C ILE A 72 22.66 8.56 2.21
N TYR A 73 23.89 8.32 2.66
CA TYR A 73 24.41 6.97 2.83
C TYR A 73 24.00 6.43 4.20
N VAL A 74 23.08 5.47 4.21
CA VAL A 74 22.67 4.76 5.42
C VAL A 74 23.48 3.48 5.47
N LEU A 75 24.37 3.40 6.46
CA LEU A 75 25.07 2.16 6.79
C LEU A 75 24.19 1.41 7.79
N ASP A 76 23.74 0.21 7.43
CA ASP A 76 23.13 -0.65 8.41
C ASP A 76 24.22 -1.16 9.36
N GLY A 77 24.02 -0.88 10.64
CA GLY A 77 24.89 -1.42 11.68
C GLY A 77 24.52 -2.88 11.90
N SER A 78 25.01 -3.79 11.07
CA SER A 78 25.05 -5.21 11.46
C SER A 78 26.27 -5.45 12.35
N ALA A 79 26.01 -6.01 13.53
CA ALA A 79 26.99 -6.47 14.51
C ALA A 79 27.91 -7.58 13.96
#